data_AF-A0A7S2E2Y2-F1
#
_entry.id   AF-A0A7S2E2Y2-F1
#
_cell.length_a   1.000
_cell.length_b   1.000
_cell.length_c   1.000
_cell.angle_alpha   90.00
_cell.angle_beta   90.00
_cell.angle_gamma   90.00
#
_symmetry.space_group_name_H-M   'P 1'
#
loop_
_entity.id
_entity.type
_entity.pdbx_description
1 polymer ?
#
loop_
_entity_poly.entity_id
_entity_poly.type
_entity_poly.pdbx_seq_one_letter_code
_entity_poly.pdbx_strand_id
1 'polypeptide(L)'
;YFEAVPEEPYLHFISDFRTTTPQKGFDFFPKRCVDTTHHEVMRGLKLESNAVIPISFRVPRKSEAFQEDIFPDCLAGVPAMAAEEWVSTTEARAPILRSMRPGAAVSTSVAKTAAGPAGVVSVKDLKKKLSDAEARIQALEQENELLKAELAQLKGS
;
A
#
# COMPACT_ATOMS: atom_id res chain seq x y z
N TYR A 1 16.58 -13.66 -22.63
CA TYR A 1 15.37 -13.27 -21.87
C TYR A 1 14.64 -12.21 -22.68
N PHE A 2 13.31 -12.11 -22.61
CA PHE A 2 12.53 -11.18 -23.44
C PHE A 2 11.55 -10.36 -22.61
N GLU A 3 11.34 -9.10 -23.01
CA GLU A 3 10.24 -8.24 -22.57
C GLU A 3 9.12 -8.30 -23.61
N ALA A 4 7.89 -8.53 -23.17
CA ALA A 4 6.72 -8.58 -24.04
C ALA A 4 5.97 -7.24 -24.03
N VAL A 5 5.69 -6.70 -25.22
CA VAL A 5 4.97 -5.43 -25.42
C VAL A 5 3.81 -5.62 -26.41
N PRO A 6 2.75 -4.80 -26.35
CA PRO A 6 1.59 -4.94 -27.23
C PRO A 6 1.81 -4.45 -28.68
N GLU A 7 3.02 -3.98 -29.01
CA GLU A 7 3.38 -3.43 -30.33
C GLU A 7 4.46 -4.30 -31.00
N GLU A 8 4.46 -4.40 -32.33
CA GLU A 8 5.49 -5.14 -33.08
C GLU A 8 6.90 -4.57 -32.80
N PRO A 9 7.95 -5.39 -32.54
CA PRO A 9 8.07 -6.85 -32.72
C PRO A 9 7.56 -7.72 -31.56
N TYR A 10 6.79 -7.16 -30.63
CA TYR A 10 6.16 -7.79 -29.45
C TYR A 10 7.12 -8.34 -28.40
N LEU A 11 8.32 -8.78 -28.79
CA LEU A 11 9.32 -9.36 -27.90
C LEU A 11 10.67 -8.67 -28.11
N HIS A 12 11.18 -8.05 -27.05
CA HIS A 12 12.49 -7.40 -27.05
C HIS A 12 13.47 -8.18 -26.20
N PHE A 13 14.65 -8.49 -26.73
CA PHE A 13 15.68 -9.15 -25.92
C PHE A 13 16.15 -8.21 -24.80
N ILE A 14 16.14 -8.71 -23.56
CA ILE A 14 16.68 -7.99 -22.41
C ILE A 14 18.07 -8.54 -22.05
N SER A 15 18.92 -7.63 -21.56
CA SER A 15 20.28 -7.95 -21.12
C SER A 15 20.27 -8.99 -20.01
N ASP A 16 21.22 -9.92 -20.06
CA ASP A 16 21.44 -10.90 -19.01
C ASP A 16 22.84 -10.79 -18.40
N PHE A 17 22.92 -11.14 -17.11
CA PHE A 17 24.15 -11.18 -16.36
C PHE A 17 24.61 -12.64 -16.21
N ARG A 18 25.84 -12.94 -16.62
CA ARG A 18 26.42 -14.28 -16.56
C ARG A 18 27.75 -14.25 -15.81
N THR A 19 28.00 -15.29 -15.03
CA THR A 19 29.21 -15.45 -14.22
C THR A 19 29.55 -16.94 -14.14
N THR A 20 30.85 -17.27 -14.14
CA THR A 20 31.33 -18.65 -13.98
C THR A 20 31.36 -19.10 -12.52
N THR A 21 31.39 -18.17 -11.56
CA THR A 21 31.44 -18.49 -10.13
C THR A 21 30.04 -18.90 -9.62
N PRO A 22 29.90 -20.04 -8.92
CA PRO A 22 28.61 -20.45 -8.35
C PRO A 22 28.09 -19.45 -7.30
N GLN A 23 26.78 -19.21 -7.30
CA GLN A 23 26.10 -18.46 -6.24
C GLN A 23 25.68 -19.41 -5.10
N LYS A 24 26.00 -19.05 -3.86
CA LYS A 24 25.52 -19.74 -2.64
C LYS A 24 24.25 -19.11 -2.07
N GLY A 25 23.95 -17.89 -2.50
CA GLY A 25 22.80 -17.12 -2.07
C GLY A 25 22.69 -15.85 -2.91
N PHE A 26 21.52 -15.24 -2.88
CA PHE A 26 21.25 -14.01 -3.61
C PHE A 26 20.16 -13.22 -2.87
N ASP A 27 20.35 -11.91 -2.75
CA ASP A 27 19.33 -10.99 -2.22
C ASP A 27 19.38 -9.65 -2.97
N PHE A 28 18.40 -8.78 -2.75
CA PHE A 28 18.32 -7.45 -3.36
C PHE A 28 18.33 -6.34 -2.32
N PHE A 29 18.97 -5.23 -2.66
CA PHE A 29 18.80 -4.01 -1.89
C PHE A 29 17.37 -3.46 -2.00
N PRO A 30 16.85 -2.83 -0.94
CA PRO A 30 15.63 -2.05 -1.03
C PRO A 30 15.75 -0.99 -2.13
N LYS A 31 14.63 -0.68 -2.81
CA LYS A 31 14.60 0.33 -3.89
C LYS A 31 15.20 1.68 -3.46
N ARG A 32 15.05 2.06 -2.18
CA ARG A 32 15.62 3.31 -1.61
C ARG A 32 17.14 3.39 -1.63
N CYS A 33 17.83 2.27 -1.79
CA CYS A 33 19.29 2.15 -1.65
C CYS A 33 20.02 2.12 -2.99
N VAL A 34 19.30 2.19 -4.11
CA VAL A 34 19.88 2.20 -5.45
C VAL A 34 20.39 3.59 -5.81
N ASP A 35 21.40 3.64 -6.67
CA ASP A 35 21.98 4.88 -7.17
C ASP A 35 21.18 5.47 -8.34
N THR A 36 20.40 6.50 -8.05
CA THR A 36 19.55 7.17 -9.05
C THR A 36 20.34 8.02 -10.05
N THR A 37 21.56 8.44 -9.71
CA THR A 37 22.44 9.24 -10.60
C THR A 37 22.96 8.39 -11.75
N HIS A 38 23.24 7.11 -11.48
CA HIS A 38 23.74 6.16 -12.48
C HIS A 38 22.64 5.25 -13.07
N HIS A 39 21.38 5.64 -12.92
CA HIS A 39 20.21 4.88 -13.41
C HIS A 39 20.18 3.42 -12.92
N GLU A 40 20.68 3.16 -11.72
CA GLU A 40 20.61 1.85 -11.12
C GLU A 40 19.17 1.60 -10.65
N VAL A 41 18.49 0.67 -11.31
CA VAL A 41 17.09 0.35 -10.98
C VAL A 41 16.99 -0.73 -9.91
N MET A 42 18.03 -1.55 -9.77
CA MET A 42 18.10 -2.68 -8.83
C MET A 42 19.56 -3.01 -8.54
N ARG A 43 19.85 -3.42 -7.29
CA ARG A 43 21.17 -3.93 -6.90
C ARG A 43 21.00 -5.26 -6.19
N GLY A 44 21.55 -6.31 -6.78
CA GLY A 44 21.63 -7.64 -6.17
C GLY A 44 22.90 -7.81 -5.34
N LEU A 45 22.86 -8.70 -4.37
CA LEU A 45 23.99 -9.18 -3.58
C LEU A 45 24.12 -10.68 -3.82
N LYS A 46 25.11 -11.06 -4.62
CA LYS A 46 25.43 -12.47 -4.87
C LYS A 46 26.42 -12.94 -3.82
N LEU A 47 26.07 -13.97 -3.07
CA LEU A 47 26.98 -14.62 -2.14
C LEU A 47 27.82 -15.66 -2.90
N GLU A 48 29.13 -15.52 -2.83
CA GLU A 48 30.11 -16.50 -3.32
C GLU A 48 30.80 -17.21 -2.15
N SER A 49 31.80 -18.05 -2.41
CA SER A 49 32.48 -18.80 -1.34
C SER A 49 33.18 -17.92 -0.32
N ASN A 50 33.80 -16.83 -0.77
CA ASN A 50 34.70 -16.01 0.05
C ASN A 50 34.30 -14.52 0.07
N ALA A 51 33.21 -14.14 -0.61
CA ALA A 51 32.84 -12.74 -0.78
C ALA A 51 31.34 -12.57 -1.06
N VAL A 52 30.84 -11.36 -0.81
CA VAL A 52 29.54 -10.89 -1.27
C VAL A 52 29.79 -9.92 -2.42
N ILE A 53 29.27 -10.25 -3.60
CA ILE A 53 29.48 -9.49 -4.84
C ILE A 53 28.23 -8.67 -5.16
N PRO A 54 28.28 -7.33 -5.10
CA PRO A 54 27.17 -6.49 -5.53
C PRO A 54 27.05 -6.50 -7.06
N ILE A 55 25.83 -6.65 -7.57
CA ILE A 55 25.50 -6.66 -9.00
C ILE A 55 24.50 -5.54 -9.26
N SER A 56 24.93 -4.53 -10.00
CA SER A 56 24.10 -3.38 -10.39
C SER A 56 23.36 -3.65 -11.70
N PHE A 57 22.06 -3.45 -11.69
CA PHE A 57 21.21 -3.44 -12.89
C PHE A 57 20.89 -1.99 -13.24
N ARG A 58 21.33 -1.54 -14.42
CA ARG A 58 21.23 -0.14 -14.84
C ARG A 58 20.49 -0.03 -16.16
N VAL A 59 19.66 1.01 -16.28
CA VAL A 59 19.03 1.37 -17.55
C VAL A 59 19.98 2.27 -18.34
N PRO A 60 20.33 1.94 -19.59
CA PRO A 60 21.23 2.78 -20.39
C PRO A 60 20.54 4.10 -20.77
N ARG A 61 20.92 5.20 -20.11
CA ARG A 61 20.46 6.57 -20.40
C ARG A 61 21.66 7.47 -20.68
N LYS A 62 21.47 8.48 -21.53
CA LYS A 62 22.53 9.42 -21.94
C LYS A 62 22.77 10.57 -20.97
N SER A 63 21.78 10.91 -20.13
CA SER A 63 21.83 12.05 -19.21
C SER A 63 22.00 11.56 -17.79
N GLU A 64 22.81 12.23 -16.96
CA GLU A 64 22.94 11.96 -15.52
C GLU A 64 21.84 12.64 -14.68
N ALA A 65 20.90 13.33 -15.33
CA ALA A 65 19.77 13.93 -14.64
C ALA A 65 18.85 12.85 -14.04
N PHE A 66 18.20 13.18 -12.92
CA PHE A 66 17.20 12.29 -12.33
C PHE A 66 16.06 11.98 -13.30
N GLN A 67 15.73 10.69 -13.44
CA GLN A 67 14.74 10.17 -14.38
C GLN A 67 13.45 9.75 -13.65
N GLU A 68 12.42 10.61 -13.69
CA GLU A 68 11.15 10.37 -12.97
C GLU A 68 10.39 9.13 -13.47
N ASP A 69 10.55 8.76 -14.74
CA ASP A 69 9.87 7.63 -15.39
C ASP A 69 10.34 6.26 -14.86
N ILE A 70 11.61 6.13 -14.49
CA ILE A 70 12.19 4.87 -13.97
C ILE A 70 12.36 4.87 -12.44
N PHE A 71 12.10 6.00 -11.79
CA PHE A 71 12.19 6.18 -10.34
C PHE A 71 10.90 6.76 -9.75
N PRO A 72 9.78 6.01 -9.78
CA PRO A 72 8.58 6.40 -9.05
C PRO A 72 8.85 6.44 -7.54
N ASP A 73 7.93 7.06 -6.80
CA ASP A 73 7.95 7.03 -5.33
C ASP A 73 8.03 5.59 -4.81
N CYS A 74 8.85 5.37 -3.80
CA CYS A 74 9.15 4.05 -3.25
C CYS A 74 8.73 3.93 -1.78
N LEU A 75 8.67 2.71 -1.25
CA LEU A 75 8.35 2.47 0.17
C LEU A 75 9.30 3.24 1.10
N ALA A 76 8.76 4.12 1.94
CA ALA A 76 9.52 4.99 2.82
C ALA A 76 10.27 4.24 3.95
N GLY A 77 9.89 2.99 4.23
CA GLY A 77 10.46 2.20 5.34
C GLY A 77 9.87 2.54 6.70
N VAL A 78 8.74 3.23 6.71
CA VAL A 78 7.95 3.55 7.89
C VAL A 78 6.65 2.76 7.80
N PRO A 79 6.23 2.08 8.88
CA PRO A 79 4.96 1.36 8.88
C PRO A 79 3.79 2.33 8.70
N ALA A 80 2.80 1.94 7.90
CA ALA A 80 1.61 2.76 7.69
C ALA A 80 0.67 2.78 8.91
N MET A 81 0.75 1.77 9.76
CA MET A 81 -0.07 1.61 10.96
C MET A 81 0.64 0.76 12.00
N ALA A 82 0.18 0.85 13.25
CA ALA A 82 0.66 0.01 14.34
C ALA A 82 0.15 -1.44 14.21
N ALA A 83 0.81 -2.38 14.88
CA ALA A 83 0.46 -3.79 14.82
C ALA A 83 -0.95 -4.06 15.40
N GLU A 84 -1.28 -3.41 16.51
CA GLU A 84 -2.58 -3.53 17.17
C GLU A 84 -3.70 -3.02 16.26
N GLU A 85 -3.47 -1.89 15.59
CA GLU A 85 -4.41 -1.32 14.61
C GLU A 85 -4.63 -2.31 13.45
N TRP A 86 -3.55 -2.87 12.89
CA TRP A 86 -3.61 -3.82 11.79
C TRP A 86 -4.40 -5.10 12.11
N VAL A 87 -4.22 -5.67 13.30
CA VAL A 87 -4.96 -6.87 13.73
C VAL A 87 -6.45 -6.56 14.00
N SER A 88 -6.75 -5.35 14.47
CA SER A 88 -8.11 -4.95 14.86
C SER A 88 -9.00 -4.47 13.72
N THR A 89 -8.43 -4.15 12.56
CA THR A 89 -9.15 -3.55 11.43
C THR A 89 -9.23 -4.49 10.23
N THR A 90 -10.32 -4.38 9.48
CA THR A 90 -10.42 -4.98 8.14
C THR A 90 -9.93 -4.04 7.04
N GLU A 91 -9.65 -2.77 7.38
CA GLU A 91 -9.26 -1.74 6.44
C GLU A 91 -7.74 -1.73 6.19
N ALA A 92 -7.33 -1.98 4.94
CA ALA A 92 -5.93 -1.89 4.54
C ALA A 92 -5.52 -0.43 4.33
N ARG A 93 -4.52 0.05 5.10
CA ARG A 93 -3.90 1.35 4.84
C ARG A 93 -2.81 1.21 3.78
N ALA A 94 -2.81 2.12 2.81
CA ALA A 94 -1.80 2.15 1.76
C ALA A 94 -0.41 2.43 2.36
N PRO A 95 0.67 1.88 1.76
CA PRO A 95 2.01 2.09 2.26
C PRO A 95 2.40 3.57 2.19
N ILE A 96 3.27 3.95 3.12
CA ILE A 96 3.88 5.28 3.11
C ILE A 96 4.99 5.27 2.06
N LEU A 97 4.88 6.18 1.10
CA LEU A 97 5.86 6.33 0.02
C LEU A 97 6.75 7.57 0.22
N ARG A 98 7.88 7.58 -0.48
CA ARG A 98 8.87 8.66 -0.49
C ARG A 98 9.38 8.86 -1.93
N SER A 99 9.65 10.11 -2.29
CA SER A 99 10.33 10.45 -3.54
C SER A 99 11.77 9.93 -3.59
N MET A 100 12.13 9.34 -4.73
CA MET A 100 13.48 8.88 -5.04
C MET A 100 14.42 10.00 -5.52
N ARG A 101 13.91 11.23 -5.72
CA ARG A 101 14.72 12.37 -6.19
C ARG A 101 15.78 12.74 -5.15
N PRO A 102 17.08 12.82 -5.53
CA PRO A 102 18.13 13.29 -4.63
C PRO A 102 17.81 14.67 -4.05
N GLY A 103 17.99 14.83 -2.73
CA GLY A 103 17.74 16.10 -2.04
C GLY A 103 16.25 16.44 -1.82
N ALA A 104 15.31 15.60 -2.28
CA ALA A 104 13.92 15.76 -1.90
C ALA A 104 13.77 15.61 -0.38
N ALA A 105 13.02 16.51 0.25
CA ALA A 105 12.62 16.35 1.63
C ALA A 105 11.84 15.03 1.78
N VAL A 106 11.89 14.44 2.97
CA VAL A 106 11.11 13.25 3.31
C VAL A 106 9.63 13.64 3.38
N SER A 107 8.99 13.81 2.22
CA SER A 107 7.53 13.92 2.13
C SER A 107 6.99 12.51 2.05
N THR A 108 6.43 12.04 3.15
CA THR A 108 5.69 10.79 3.20
C THR A 108 4.34 11.00 2.53
N SER A 109 4.19 10.58 1.28
CA SER A 109 2.89 10.53 0.63
C SER A 109 2.21 9.22 1.01
N VAL A 110 0.96 9.29 1.48
CA VAL A 110 0.13 8.09 1.54
C VAL A 110 -0.23 7.77 0.10
N ALA A 111 0.12 6.57 -0.38
CA ALA A 111 -0.31 6.14 -1.71
C ALA A 111 -1.84 6.28 -1.79
N LYS A 112 -2.35 7.06 -2.75
CA LYS A 112 -3.79 7.11 -3.01
C LYS A 112 -4.23 5.68 -3.33
N THR A 113 -5.09 5.11 -2.49
CA THR A 113 -5.76 3.86 -2.81
C THR A 113 -6.47 4.04 -4.16
N ALA A 114 -6.32 3.06 -5.06
CA ALA A 114 -7.25 2.92 -6.17
C ALA A 114 -8.65 2.90 -5.56
N ALA A 115 -9.57 3.68 -6.12
CA ALA A 115 -10.92 3.89 -5.59
C ALA A 115 -11.58 2.55 -5.25
N GLY A 116 -11.61 2.22 -3.95
CA GLY A 116 -12.48 1.18 -3.42
C GLY A 116 -13.94 1.58 -3.62
N PRO A 117 -14.89 0.63 -3.51
CA PRO A 117 -16.28 0.88 -3.88
C PRO A 117 -16.83 2.05 -3.06
N ALA A 118 -17.54 2.95 -3.76
CA ALA A 118 -18.17 4.12 -3.19
C ALA A 118 -19.16 3.72 -2.08
N GLY A 119 -18.76 3.86 -0.81
CA GLY A 119 -19.63 3.51 0.30
C GLY A 119 -19.04 3.59 1.70
N VAL A 120 -17.79 4.03 1.88
CA VAL A 120 -17.18 4.12 3.21
C VAL A 120 -17.72 5.35 3.94
N VAL A 121 -18.75 5.13 4.74
CA VAL A 121 -19.32 6.12 5.67
C VAL A 121 -18.38 6.23 6.87
N SER A 122 -18.01 7.45 7.27
CA SER A 122 -17.01 7.64 8.32
C SER A 122 -17.46 7.05 9.66
N VAL A 123 -16.51 6.62 10.51
CA VAL A 123 -16.80 6.10 11.86
C VAL A 123 -17.60 7.11 12.69
N LYS A 124 -17.40 8.41 12.45
CA LYS A 124 -18.16 9.48 13.10
C LYS A 124 -19.64 9.45 12.69
N ASP A 125 -19.90 9.23 11.41
CA ASP A 125 -21.26 9.14 10.88
C ASP A 125 -21.95 7.84 11.30
N LEU A 126 -21.21 6.73 11.43
CA LEU A 126 -21.72 5.48 11.99
C LEU A 126 -22.12 5.63 13.46
N LYS A 127 -21.28 6.28 14.28
CA LYS A 127 -21.60 6.57 15.68
C LYS A 127 -22.83 7.49 15.81
N LYS A 128 -22.96 8.46 14.91
CA LYS A 128 -24.14 9.32 14.86
C LYS A 128 -25.41 8.53 14.51
N LYS A 129 -25.35 7.72 13.45
CA LYS A 129 -26.48 6.84 13.05
C LYS A 129 -26.87 5.85 14.15
N LEU A 130 -25.89 5.32 14.89
CA LEU A 130 -26.13 4.43 16.02
C LEU A 130 -26.89 5.16 17.14
N SER A 131 -26.43 6.35 17.54
CA SER A 131 -27.11 7.18 18.53
C SER A 131 -28.54 7.57 18.11
N ASP A 132 -28.73 7.93 16.84
CA ASP A 132 -30.06 8.29 16.32
C ASP A 132 -31.01 7.08 16.30
N ALA A 133 -30.48 5.88 15.96
CA ALA A 133 -31.25 4.63 15.98
C ALA A 133 -31.63 4.20 17.40
N GLU A 134 -30.70 4.32 18.37
CA GLU A 134 -30.95 4.01 19.78
C GLU A 134 -32.04 4.92 20.37
N ALA A 135 -32.02 6.22 20.06
CA ALA A 135 -33.07 7.15 20.50
C ALA A 135 -34.45 6.78 19.92
N ARG A 136 -34.51 6.32 18.67
CA ARG A 136 -35.76 5.91 18.04
C ARG A 136 -36.31 4.60 18.62
N ILE A 137 -35.44 3.65 18.98
CA ILE A 137 -35.83 2.42 19.65
C ILE A 137 -36.48 2.75 21.00
N GLN A 138 -35.85 3.59 21.82
CA GLN A 138 -36.40 3.98 23.13
C GLN A 138 -37.77 4.65 23.02
N ALA A 139 -37.97 5.54 22.04
CA ALA A 139 -39.25 6.21 21.82
C ALA A 139 -40.35 5.20 21.45
N LEU A 140 -40.05 4.26 20.56
CA LEU A 140 -41.00 3.21 20.15
C LEU A 140 -41.29 2.23 21.29
N GLU A 141 -40.31 1.93 22.14
CA GLU A 141 -40.51 1.08 23.32
C GLU A 141 -41.46 1.75 24.33
N GLN A 142 -41.30 3.05 24.60
CA GLN A 142 -42.22 3.80 25.46
C GLN A 142 -43.64 3.85 24.92
N GLU A 143 -43.81 4.09 23.62
CA GLU A 143 -45.12 4.09 22.97
C GLU A 143 -45.80 2.70 23.07
N ASN A 144 -45.03 1.63 22.88
CA ASN A 144 -45.54 0.27 23.03
C ASN A 144 -45.93 -0.06 24.48
N GLU A 145 -45.22 0.46 25.48
CA GLU A 145 -45.61 0.30 26.89
C GLU A 145 -46.93 0.99 27.19
N LEU A 146 -47.14 2.21 26.68
CA LEU A 146 -48.39 2.95 26.84
C LEU A 146 -49.57 2.24 26.15
N LEU A 147 -49.38 1.81 24.90
CA LEU A 147 -50.41 1.07 24.17
C LEU A 147 -50.76 -0.27 24.83
N LYS A 148 -49.77 -0.97 25.40
CA LYS A 148 -50.02 -2.19 26.19
C LYS A 148 -50.79 -1.90 27.47
N ALA A 149 -50.51 -0.79 28.16
CA ALA A 149 -51.25 -0.38 29.35
C ALA A 149 -52.71 -0.02 29.02
N GLU A 150 -52.95 0.68 27.92
CA GLU A 150 -54.30 1.01 27.45
C GLU A 150 -55.10 -0.25 27.05
N LEU A 151 -54.47 -1.17 26.32
CA LEU A 151 -55.08 -2.47 25.99
C LEU A 151 -55.37 -3.33 27.22
N ALA A 152 -54.55 -3.24 28.27
CA ALA A 152 -54.80 -3.95 29.53
C ALA A 152 -56.02 -3.39 30.27
N GLN A 153 -56.28 -2.08 30.19
CA GLN A 153 -57.48 -1.45 30.75
C GLN A 153 -58.75 -1.86 29.98
N LEU A 154 -58.67 -1.94 28.64
CA LEU A 154 -59.79 -2.36 27.78
C LEU A 154 -60.15 -3.84 27.89
N LYS A 155 -59.19 -4.72 28.22
CA LYS A 155 -59.45 -6.16 28.43
C LYS A 155 -59.94 -6.51 29.84
N GLY A 156 -59.96 -5.55 30.76
CA GLY A 156 -60.42 -5.72 32.14
C GLY A 156 -61.86 -5.27 32.42
N SER A 157 -62.58 -4.78 31.40
CA SER A 157 -64.02 -4.46 31.42
C SER A 157 -64.83 -5.48 30.61
#